data_AF-A0A8K0CV38-F1
#
_entry.id   AF-A0A8K0CV38-F1
#
_cell.length_a   1.000
_cell.length_b   1.000
_cell.length_c   1.000
_cell.angle_alpha   90.00
_cell.angle_beta   90.00
_cell.angle_gamma   90.00
#
_symmetry.space_group_name_H-M   'P 1'
#
loop_
_entity.id
_entity.type
_entity.pdbx_description
1 polymer ?
#
loop_
_entity_poly.entity_id
_entity_poly.type
_entity_poly.pdbx_seq_one_letter_code
_entity_poly.pdbx_strand_id
1 'polypeptide(L)'
;MHNNLLHISEARESNPAIKSQGVFQDKNDNESQVQLTLCNNNKDNTNVILPVVKIGLYSSDGQLFVVKGLLDSGIYSELLTNNLPTSYYDKNEISLPKNVNLSNPEFNIPDKISILLGADVLGEILEPDSLIIPNSRAKLLNTKFALIVTSNEVKLTKLINKFWEVERVLEIFSERSSEQQLCEETFRNSVRNIDNRFQVDLQLKQDLSDVCLGNSYKAASIRFFNLKKSFKRDPKLFLQYKEFIDEYVTSGDAKMIDLKEYEGKMNTTAYFLAHHPVMRNDKRTTQIRVVFDCGLKSSKNISLNDVLLNGPVVQNELFDILILFRSYKYILITDICQ
;
A
#
# COMPACT_ATOMS: atom_id res chain seq x y z
N MET A 1 11.79 -4.56 -0.41
CA MET A 1 12.24 -3.78 -1.58
C MET A 1 11.91 -4.57 -2.83
N HIS A 2 11.19 -3.99 -3.79
CA HIS A 2 11.52 -3.93 -5.23
C HIS A 2 10.45 -3.08 -5.91
N ASN A 3 10.84 -1.86 -6.28
CA ASN A 3 10.08 -0.95 -7.13
C ASN A 3 10.14 -1.47 -8.57
N ASN A 4 9.00 -1.76 -9.17
CA ASN A 4 8.92 -2.09 -10.60
C ASN A 4 8.76 -0.80 -11.42
N LEU A 5 9.87 -0.33 -12.00
CA LEU A 5 9.91 0.61 -13.11
C LEU A 5 9.38 -0.12 -14.36
N LEU A 6 8.24 0.32 -14.91
CA LEU A 6 7.74 -0.13 -16.21
C LEU A 6 8.28 0.79 -17.31
N HIS A 7 9.03 0.17 -18.23
CA HIS A 7 9.47 0.74 -19.50
C HIS A 7 8.28 0.81 -20.47
N ILE A 8 8.10 1.96 -21.13
CA ILE A 8 7.18 2.16 -22.25
C ILE A 8 7.79 1.53 -23.52
N SER A 9 7.00 0.78 -24.27
CA SER A 9 7.26 0.50 -25.69
C SER A 9 5.97 0.65 -26.49
N GLU A 10 6.09 1.31 -27.65
CA GLU A 10 5.01 1.86 -28.45
C GLU A 10 4.19 0.84 -29.25
N ALA A 11 2.90 1.15 -29.34
CA ALA A 11 1.95 1.00 -30.46
C ALA A 11 1.89 -0.31 -31.27
N ARG A 12 0.67 -0.89 -31.30
CA ARG A 12 -0.09 -1.08 -32.55
C ARG A 12 -1.58 -1.33 -32.28
N GLU A 13 -2.37 -0.70 -33.15
CA GLU A 13 -3.83 -0.62 -33.21
C GLU A 13 -4.52 -1.99 -33.41
N SER A 14 -5.74 -2.16 -32.87
CA SER A 14 -6.98 -2.03 -33.66
C SER A 14 -8.24 -2.61 -32.97
N ASN A 15 -9.33 -1.83 -33.08
CA ASN A 15 -10.75 -2.24 -33.22
C ASN A 15 -11.57 -2.78 -32.01
N PRO A 16 -12.93 -2.68 -32.04
CA PRO A 16 -13.71 -1.44 -31.92
C PRO A 16 -14.95 -1.56 -30.98
N ALA A 17 -15.66 -0.45 -30.81
CA ALA A 17 -17.08 -0.33 -30.46
C ALA A 17 -17.51 -0.52 -28.99
N ILE A 18 -17.67 0.61 -28.30
CA ILE A 18 -18.88 0.86 -27.51
C ILE A 18 -19.37 2.26 -27.89
N LYS A 19 -20.48 2.32 -28.65
CA LYS A 19 -21.23 3.55 -28.87
C LYS A 19 -22.04 3.82 -27.61
N SER A 20 -21.70 4.85 -26.83
CA SER A 20 -22.65 5.45 -25.91
C SER A 20 -23.51 6.45 -26.68
N GLN A 21 -24.69 6.00 -27.11
CA GLN A 21 -25.79 6.89 -27.43
C GLN A 21 -26.33 7.45 -26.10
N GLY A 22 -26.36 8.78 -25.99
CA GLY A 22 -26.89 9.47 -24.83
C GLY A 22 -26.83 10.98 -24.98
N VAL A 23 -27.22 11.49 -26.15
CA VAL A 23 -27.53 12.91 -26.33
C VAL A 23 -28.92 13.13 -25.75
N PHE A 24 -29.03 13.98 -24.72
CA PHE A 24 -30.30 14.61 -24.39
C PHE A 24 -30.64 15.57 -25.54
N GLN A 25 -31.46 15.10 -26.49
CA GLN A 25 -32.18 15.97 -27.39
C GLN A 25 -33.44 16.44 -26.65
N ASP A 26 -33.42 17.64 -26.11
CA ASP A 26 -34.66 18.38 -25.94
C ASP A 26 -35.14 18.75 -27.33
N LYS A 27 -36.26 18.14 -27.73
CA LYS A 27 -37.06 18.61 -28.86
C LYS A 27 -37.71 19.92 -28.45
N ASN A 28 -36.97 21.02 -28.61
CA ASN A 28 -37.46 22.33 -29.00
C ASN A 28 -36.24 23.19 -29.36
N ASP A 29 -36.21 23.68 -30.59
CA ASP A 29 -35.13 24.48 -31.15
C ASP A 29 -34.89 25.79 -30.39
N ASN A 30 -33.60 26.17 -30.42
CA ASN A 30 -32.98 27.49 -30.26
C ASN A 30 -32.40 27.86 -28.88
N GLU A 31 -31.11 28.19 -28.95
CA GLU A 31 -30.16 28.63 -27.93
C GLU A 31 -29.51 27.52 -27.11
N SER A 32 -28.19 27.36 -27.31
CA SER A 32 -27.30 26.66 -26.37
C SER A 32 -27.43 27.32 -25.00
N GLN A 33 -28.36 26.82 -24.18
CA GLN A 33 -28.55 27.34 -22.83
C GLN A 33 -27.32 26.98 -22.00
N VAL A 34 -26.48 27.97 -21.74
CA VAL A 34 -25.38 27.89 -20.77
C VAL A 34 -26.02 27.50 -19.44
N GLN A 35 -25.73 26.31 -18.93
CA GLN A 35 -26.17 25.89 -17.59
C GLN A 35 -25.03 26.13 -16.60
N LEU A 36 -25.27 26.79 -15.47
CA LEU A 36 -24.27 26.97 -14.41
C LEU A 36 -24.59 26.15 -13.20
N THR A 37 -23.51 25.65 -12.62
CA THR A 37 -23.54 24.81 -11.45
C THR A 37 -22.82 25.54 -10.31
N LEU A 38 -23.60 25.95 -9.30
CA LEU A 38 -23.15 26.76 -8.17
C LEU A 38 -23.66 26.14 -6.87
N CYS A 39 -22.91 26.27 -5.77
CA CYS A 39 -23.39 26.08 -4.40
C CYS A 39 -22.40 26.80 -3.48
N ASN A 40 -22.87 27.65 -2.57
CA ASN A 40 -21.98 28.37 -1.65
C ASN A 40 -21.80 27.61 -0.32
N ASN A 41 -20.59 27.45 0.19
CA ASN A 41 -20.34 26.86 1.52
C ASN A 41 -19.87 27.91 2.53
N ASN A 42 -20.57 28.06 3.65
CA ASN A 42 -20.31 29.09 4.67
C ASN A 42 -19.46 28.61 5.87
N LYS A 43 -18.86 27.41 5.84
CA LYS A 43 -18.19 26.85 7.03
C LYS A 43 -17.03 27.70 7.57
N ASP A 44 -16.34 28.50 6.74
CA ASP A 44 -15.15 29.26 7.15
C ASP A 44 -15.14 30.74 6.73
N ASN A 45 -16.31 31.42 6.68
CA ASN A 45 -16.42 32.82 6.20
C ASN A 45 -15.87 33.06 4.77
N THR A 46 -15.63 31.98 4.02
CA THR A 46 -15.15 31.99 2.65
C THR A 46 -16.26 31.43 1.77
N ASN A 47 -16.77 32.25 0.85
CA ASN A 47 -17.80 31.80 -0.09
C ASN A 47 -17.16 30.85 -1.12
N VAL A 48 -17.17 29.55 -0.86
CA VAL A 48 -16.65 28.53 -1.77
C VAL A 48 -17.77 28.07 -2.69
N ILE A 49 -17.54 28.20 -4.00
CA ILE A 49 -18.46 27.76 -5.03
C ILE A 49 -18.18 26.29 -5.36
N LEU A 50 -19.15 25.42 -5.10
CA LEU A 50 -19.12 23.99 -5.41
C LEU A 50 -19.96 23.68 -6.66
N PRO A 51 -19.45 22.83 -7.58
CA PRO A 51 -20.23 22.36 -8.71
C PRO A 51 -21.20 21.24 -8.32
N VAL A 52 -22.46 21.62 -8.10
CA VAL A 52 -23.60 20.72 -7.85
C VAL A 52 -24.67 20.69 -8.95
N VAL A 53 -24.85 19.54 -9.60
CA VAL A 53 -25.80 19.33 -10.72
C VAL A 53 -27.07 18.60 -10.27
N LYS A 54 -28.20 18.80 -10.97
CA LYS A 54 -29.36 17.89 -10.88
C LYS A 54 -29.21 16.81 -11.94
N ILE A 55 -29.21 15.55 -11.53
CA ILE A 55 -29.02 14.38 -12.39
C ILE A 55 -30.33 13.59 -12.41
N GLY A 56 -30.83 13.30 -13.61
CA GLY A 56 -31.90 12.34 -13.82
C GLY A 56 -31.34 10.91 -13.87
N LEU A 57 -31.77 10.05 -12.98
CA LEU A 57 -31.49 8.62 -12.97
C LEU A 57 -32.71 7.85 -13.42
N TYR A 58 -32.54 6.91 -14.34
CA TYR A 58 -33.60 5.96 -14.67
C TYR A 58 -33.34 4.65 -13.94
N SER A 59 -34.34 4.18 -13.19
CA SER A 59 -34.34 2.83 -12.64
C SER A 59 -34.53 1.80 -13.76
N SER A 60 -34.22 0.53 -13.49
CA SER A 60 -34.36 -0.57 -14.46
C SER A 60 -35.79 -0.78 -14.97
N ASP A 61 -36.78 -0.26 -14.25
CA ASP A 61 -38.20 -0.23 -14.61
C ASP A 61 -38.62 1.04 -15.39
N GLY A 62 -37.66 1.93 -15.71
CA GLY A 62 -37.89 3.15 -16.46
C GLY A 62 -38.36 4.35 -15.63
N GLN A 63 -38.45 4.22 -14.30
CA GLN A 63 -38.82 5.35 -13.44
C GLN A 63 -37.68 6.38 -13.35
N LEU A 64 -38.00 7.66 -13.56
CA LEU A 64 -37.05 8.78 -13.46
C LEU A 64 -36.98 9.30 -12.01
N PHE A 65 -35.78 9.34 -11.45
CA PHE A 65 -35.45 9.96 -10.17
C PHE A 65 -34.53 11.15 -10.42
N VAL A 66 -34.88 12.34 -9.96
CA VAL A 66 -34.00 13.52 -10.05
C VAL A 66 -33.28 13.68 -8.73
N VAL A 67 -31.95 13.65 -8.76
CA VAL A 67 -31.12 13.73 -7.57
C VAL A 67 -30.08 14.84 -7.67
N LYS A 68 -29.65 15.36 -6.53
CA LYS A 68 -28.58 16.36 -6.43
C LYS A 68 -27.22 15.67 -6.37
N GLY A 69 -26.37 15.91 -7.36
CA GLY A 69 -25.04 15.32 -7.48
C GLY A 69 -23.94 16.36 -7.30
N LEU A 70 -22.92 16.06 -6.49
CA LEU A 70 -21.72 16.89 -6.34
C LEU A 70 -20.63 16.38 -7.28
N LEU A 71 -20.05 17.29 -8.07
CA LEU A 71 -18.84 17.01 -8.85
C LEU A 71 -17.65 17.30 -7.93
N ASP A 72 -16.97 16.26 -7.45
CA ASP A 72 -15.85 16.42 -6.51
C ASP A 72 -14.58 15.76 -7.03
N SER A 73 -13.50 16.54 -7.02
CA SER A 73 -12.13 16.07 -7.24
C SER A 73 -11.51 15.44 -5.98
N GLY A 74 -12.30 15.18 -4.93
CA GLY A 74 -11.89 14.53 -3.67
C GLY A 74 -11.55 15.50 -2.52
N ILE A 75 -11.87 16.79 -2.63
CA ILE A 75 -11.54 17.80 -1.59
C ILE A 75 -12.62 17.85 -0.51
N TYR A 76 -13.85 17.51 -0.89
CA TYR A 76 -15.06 17.84 -0.15
C TYR A 76 -15.80 16.60 0.36
N SER A 77 -15.12 15.46 0.50
CA SER A 77 -15.67 14.23 1.07
C SER A 77 -16.29 14.44 2.47
N GLU A 78 -15.71 15.33 3.29
CA GLU A 78 -16.25 15.74 4.59
C GLU A 78 -17.59 16.50 4.51
N LEU A 79 -17.94 17.04 3.33
CA LEU A 79 -19.20 17.75 3.10
C LEU A 79 -20.36 16.82 2.72
N LEU A 80 -20.10 15.56 2.37
CA LEU A 80 -21.12 14.57 1.98
C LEU A 80 -22.14 14.26 3.10
N THR A 81 -21.73 14.48 4.35
CA THR A 81 -22.59 14.24 5.52
C THR A 81 -23.57 15.38 5.80
N ASN A 82 -23.41 16.53 5.15
CA ASN A 82 -24.19 17.74 5.40
C ASN A 82 -25.01 18.14 4.17
N ASN A 83 -26.12 18.86 4.41
CA ASN A 83 -26.83 19.54 3.33
C ASN A 83 -25.97 20.67 2.77
N LEU A 84 -26.01 20.86 1.45
CA LEU A 84 -25.32 21.93 0.75
C LEU A 84 -26.32 22.83 0.03
N PRO A 85 -26.20 24.17 0.14
CA PRO A 85 -25.36 24.90 1.09
C PRO A 85 -25.70 24.59 2.55
N THR A 86 -24.75 24.79 3.47
CA THR A 86 -24.96 24.53 4.92
C THR A 86 -26.05 25.44 5.52
N SER A 87 -26.30 26.59 4.90
CA SER A 87 -27.37 27.54 5.25
C SER A 87 -27.97 28.13 3.98
N TYR A 88 -29.22 28.60 4.08
CA TYR A 88 -29.82 29.42 3.01
C TYR A 88 -28.99 30.68 2.76
N TYR A 89 -28.94 31.17 1.52
CA TYR A 89 -28.36 32.46 1.19
C TYR A 89 -29.14 33.17 0.08
N ASP A 90 -29.01 34.51 0.01
CA ASP A 90 -29.71 35.32 -1.00
C ASP A 90 -29.03 35.20 -2.36
N LYS A 91 -29.81 34.86 -3.40
CA LYS A 91 -29.34 34.76 -4.78
C LYS A 91 -28.83 36.10 -5.32
N ASN A 92 -29.38 37.21 -4.82
CA ASN A 92 -29.05 38.55 -5.29
C ASN A 92 -27.63 39.00 -4.95
N GLU A 93 -26.96 38.32 -4.01
CA GLU A 93 -25.56 38.58 -3.65
C GLU A 93 -24.58 38.07 -4.73
N ILE A 94 -25.04 37.21 -5.64
CA ILE A 94 -24.22 36.65 -6.72
C ILE A 94 -24.62 37.31 -8.05
N SER A 95 -23.74 38.14 -8.60
CA SER A 95 -23.92 38.75 -9.92
C SER A 95 -23.64 37.74 -11.03
N LEU A 96 -24.66 36.98 -11.46
CA LEU A 96 -24.55 36.05 -12.58
C LEU A 96 -24.67 36.77 -13.93
N PRO A 97 -23.98 36.30 -14.99
CA PRO A 97 -24.17 36.85 -16.33
C PRO A 97 -25.61 36.60 -16.81
N LYS A 98 -26.21 37.59 -17.49
CA LYS A 98 -27.64 37.59 -17.85
C LYS A 98 -28.08 36.47 -18.82
N ASN A 99 -27.14 35.84 -19.51
CA ASN A 99 -27.42 34.86 -20.57
C ASN A 99 -27.19 33.42 -20.09
N VAL A 100 -27.43 33.17 -18.81
CA VAL A 100 -27.01 31.91 -18.19
C VAL A 100 -28.12 31.30 -17.36
N ASN A 101 -28.50 30.08 -17.73
CA ASN A 101 -29.41 29.23 -16.98
C ASN A 101 -28.63 28.47 -15.89
N LEU A 102 -29.27 28.01 -14.81
CA LEU A 102 -28.61 27.19 -13.78
C LEU A 102 -29.03 25.73 -13.94
N SER A 103 -28.08 24.79 -13.91
CA SER A 103 -28.39 23.34 -13.84
C SER A 103 -29.09 22.98 -12.53
N ASN A 104 -28.86 23.78 -11.48
CA ASN A 104 -29.57 23.71 -10.22
C ASN A 104 -30.08 25.10 -9.80
N PRO A 105 -31.31 25.49 -10.18
CA PRO A 105 -31.89 26.79 -9.81
C PRO A 105 -32.10 26.98 -8.29
N GLU A 106 -32.12 25.88 -7.53
CA GLU A 106 -32.34 25.86 -6.07
C GLU A 106 -31.02 25.74 -5.31
N PHE A 107 -29.90 26.09 -5.95
CA PHE A 107 -28.57 26.04 -5.38
C PHE A 107 -28.39 26.81 -4.06
N ASN A 108 -29.28 27.75 -3.78
CA ASN A 108 -29.28 28.58 -2.58
C ASN A 108 -30.01 27.94 -1.38
N ILE A 109 -30.64 26.78 -1.57
CA ILE A 109 -31.43 26.07 -0.55
C ILE A 109 -30.63 24.85 -0.07
N PRO A 110 -30.40 24.70 1.26
CA PRO A 110 -29.75 23.52 1.83
C PRO A 110 -30.46 22.23 1.43
N ASP A 111 -29.74 21.33 0.74
CA ASP A 111 -30.27 20.05 0.30
C ASP A 111 -29.19 18.96 0.30
N LYS A 112 -29.62 17.70 0.45
CA LYS A 112 -28.73 16.55 0.61
C LYS A 112 -28.08 16.18 -0.73
N ILE A 113 -26.77 15.98 -0.72
CA ILE A 113 -26.07 15.38 -1.87
C ILE A 113 -26.33 13.87 -1.88
N SER A 114 -26.89 13.38 -2.99
CA SER A 114 -27.26 11.97 -3.15
C SER A 114 -26.24 11.18 -3.96
N ILE A 115 -25.46 11.86 -4.82
CA ILE A 115 -24.44 11.24 -5.67
C ILE A 115 -23.17 12.08 -5.61
N LEU A 116 -22.03 11.38 -5.52
CA LEU A 116 -20.72 11.95 -5.72
C LEU A 116 -20.17 11.47 -7.06
N LEU A 117 -19.76 12.41 -7.91
CA LEU A 117 -19.03 12.10 -9.14
C LEU A 117 -17.55 12.39 -8.91
N GLY A 118 -16.74 11.34 -8.94
CA GLY A 118 -15.32 11.38 -8.65
C GLY A 118 -14.46 11.93 -9.78
N ALA A 119 -13.15 12.00 -9.53
CA ALA A 119 -12.16 12.54 -10.46
C ALA A 119 -12.05 11.72 -11.76
N ASP A 120 -12.33 10.42 -11.70
CA ASP A 120 -12.43 9.50 -12.83
C ASP A 120 -13.52 9.93 -13.83
N VAL A 121 -14.70 10.29 -13.33
CA VAL A 121 -15.79 10.81 -14.16
C VAL A 121 -15.51 12.25 -14.59
N LEU A 122 -14.93 13.06 -13.70
CA LEU A 122 -14.63 14.48 -13.98
C LEU A 122 -13.70 14.64 -15.19
N GLY A 123 -12.69 13.77 -15.32
CA GLY A 123 -11.75 13.78 -16.44
C GLY A 123 -12.40 13.48 -17.79
N GLU A 124 -13.49 12.72 -17.81
CA GLU A 124 -14.22 12.39 -19.05
C GLU A 124 -15.25 13.45 -19.47
N ILE A 125 -15.68 14.30 -18.53
CA ILE A 125 -16.77 15.26 -18.75
C ILE A 125 -16.26 16.69 -18.95
N LEU A 126 -15.06 17.02 -18.48
CA LEU A 126 -14.44 18.34 -18.69
C LEU A 126 -14.11 18.58 -20.16
N GLU A 127 -14.48 19.76 -20.65
CA GLU A 127 -14.14 20.23 -21.99
C GLU A 127 -12.99 21.26 -21.92
N PRO A 128 -12.17 21.39 -22.98
CA PRO A 128 -10.96 22.20 -22.97
C PRO A 128 -11.21 23.71 -22.82
N ASP A 129 -12.43 24.18 -23.08
CA ASP A 129 -12.76 25.61 -23.05
C ASP A 129 -13.04 26.11 -21.63
N SER A 130 -12.45 27.26 -21.30
CA SER A 130 -12.73 27.98 -20.05
C SER A 130 -12.92 29.47 -20.30
N LEU A 131 -13.86 30.08 -19.56
CA LEU A 131 -14.14 31.52 -19.60
C LEU A 131 -13.82 32.14 -18.26
N ILE A 132 -13.08 33.25 -18.25
CA ILE A 132 -12.80 34.00 -17.02
C ILE A 132 -13.95 34.98 -16.79
N ILE A 133 -14.52 35.01 -15.58
CA ILE A 133 -15.56 35.99 -15.24
C ILE A 133 -14.87 37.34 -14.96
N PRO A 134 -15.18 38.41 -15.71
CA PRO A 134 -14.59 39.74 -15.49
C PRO A 134 -14.82 40.22 -14.05
N ASN A 135 -13.81 40.84 -13.43
CA ASN A 135 -13.84 41.35 -12.06
C ASN A 135 -14.13 40.29 -10.96
N SER A 136 -13.97 39.00 -11.27
CA SER A 136 -14.13 37.90 -10.32
C SER A 136 -12.90 37.00 -10.30
N ARG A 137 -12.65 36.35 -9.15
CA ARG A 137 -11.66 35.26 -9.03
C ARG A 137 -12.21 33.93 -9.56
N ALA A 138 -13.43 33.91 -10.09
CA ALA A 138 -14.09 32.74 -10.61
C ALA A 138 -13.84 32.53 -12.12
N LYS A 139 -13.71 31.28 -12.51
CA LYS A 139 -13.65 30.80 -13.88
C LYS A 139 -14.85 29.91 -14.16
N LEU A 140 -15.30 29.91 -15.40
CA LEU A 140 -16.27 28.97 -15.92
C LEU A 140 -15.50 27.88 -16.69
N LEU A 141 -15.69 26.63 -16.31
CA LEU A 141 -15.17 25.47 -17.03
C LEU A 141 -16.32 24.83 -17.79
N ASN A 142 -16.11 24.49 -19.06
CA ASN A 142 -17.12 23.81 -19.84
C ASN A 142 -17.11 22.29 -19.54
N THR A 143 -18.28 21.67 -19.53
CA THR A 143 -18.42 20.21 -19.43
C THR A 143 -19.50 19.71 -20.37
N LYS A 144 -19.52 18.40 -20.63
CA LYS A 144 -20.57 17.72 -21.42
C LYS A 144 -22.00 17.93 -20.91
N PHE A 145 -22.18 18.38 -19.66
CA PHE A 145 -23.49 18.60 -19.06
C PHE A 145 -23.83 20.08 -18.88
N ALA A 146 -22.88 20.87 -18.37
CA ALA A 146 -23.08 22.26 -17.96
C ALA A 146 -21.74 23.01 -17.79
N LEU A 147 -21.78 24.34 -17.72
CA LEU A 147 -20.66 25.13 -17.23
C LEU A 147 -20.56 25.07 -15.69
N ILE A 148 -19.34 24.85 -15.21
CA ILE A 148 -19.00 24.80 -13.81
C ILE A 148 -18.31 26.11 -13.41
N VAL A 149 -18.73 26.72 -12.31
CA VAL A 149 -18.01 27.86 -11.74
C VAL A 149 -16.99 27.36 -10.72
N THR A 150 -15.71 27.69 -10.92
CA THR A 150 -14.62 27.38 -10.00
C THR A 150 -13.93 28.66 -9.54
N SER A 151 -13.66 28.81 -8.24
CA SER A 151 -12.85 29.91 -7.71
C SER A 151 -11.38 29.49 -7.62
N ASN A 152 -10.48 30.37 -8.06
CA ASN A 152 -9.06 30.09 -8.28
C ASN A 152 -8.22 29.85 -6.98
N GLU A 153 -8.82 29.50 -5.85
CA GLU A 153 -8.11 29.45 -4.54
C GLU A 153 -7.61 28.07 -4.10
N VAL A 154 -8.00 26.98 -4.74
CA VAL A 154 -7.34 25.69 -4.49
C VAL A 154 -6.25 25.49 -5.52
N LYS A 155 -5.01 25.84 -5.16
CA LYS A 155 -3.81 25.47 -5.94
C LYS A 155 -3.90 23.98 -6.26
N LEU A 156 -3.89 23.62 -7.54
CA LEU A 156 -3.93 22.23 -8.03
C LEU A 156 -2.95 21.31 -7.28
N THR A 157 -1.82 21.85 -6.82
CA THR A 157 -0.86 21.13 -5.97
C THR A 157 -1.38 20.73 -4.58
N LYS A 158 -2.17 21.58 -3.89
CA LYS A 158 -2.87 21.19 -2.65
C LYS A 158 -3.90 20.10 -2.91
N LEU A 159 -4.54 20.17 -4.08
CA LEU A 159 -5.56 19.27 -4.55
C LEU A 159 -5.00 17.86 -4.81
N ILE A 160 -3.91 17.80 -5.57
CA ILE A 160 -3.14 16.58 -5.83
C ILE A 160 -2.59 16.00 -4.51
N ASN A 161 -2.01 16.84 -3.64
CA ASN A 161 -1.52 16.37 -2.35
C ASN A 161 -2.62 15.76 -1.48
N LYS A 162 -3.79 16.40 -1.39
CA LYS A 162 -4.91 15.91 -0.58
C LYS A 162 -5.54 14.65 -1.19
N PHE A 163 -5.61 14.57 -2.52
CA PHE A 163 -6.00 13.35 -3.24
C PHE A 163 -5.07 12.18 -2.90
N TRP A 164 -3.75 12.39 -2.96
CA TRP A 164 -2.76 11.37 -2.55
C TRP A 164 -2.79 11.06 -1.05
N GLU A 165 -3.14 12.01 -0.19
CA GLU A 165 -3.32 11.77 1.26
C GLU A 165 -4.55 10.89 1.55
N VAL A 166 -5.62 11.02 0.75
CA VAL A 166 -6.87 10.26 0.92
C VAL A 166 -6.82 8.89 0.22
N GLU A 167 -6.17 8.79 -0.95
CA GLU A 167 -5.93 7.51 -1.64
C GLU A 167 -4.71 6.75 -1.11
N ARG A 168 -3.93 7.35 -0.21
CA ARG A 168 -2.84 6.64 0.45
C ARG A 168 -3.41 5.45 1.22
N VAL A 169 -3.02 4.26 0.79
CA VAL A 169 -3.02 3.08 1.67
C VAL A 169 -2.27 3.49 2.94
N LEU A 170 -2.89 3.30 4.11
CA LEU A 170 -2.28 3.59 5.40
C LEU A 170 -0.88 2.95 5.41
N GLU A 171 0.17 3.77 5.39
CA GLU A 171 1.47 3.34 5.88
C GLU A 171 1.24 3.13 7.38
N ILE A 172 0.97 1.88 7.76
CA ILE A 172 0.93 1.45 9.15
C ILE A 172 2.37 1.62 9.63
N PHE A 173 2.72 2.81 10.09
CA PHE A 173 3.86 2.98 10.96
C PHE A 173 3.49 2.25 12.24
N SER A 174 3.83 0.96 12.32
CA SER A 174 4.01 0.32 13.62
C SER A 174 4.96 1.23 14.38
N GLU A 175 4.56 1.74 15.54
CA GLU A 175 5.38 2.59 16.40
C GLU A 175 6.82 2.05 16.39
N ARG A 176 7.73 2.83 15.79
CA ARG A 176 9.15 2.44 15.70
C ARG A 176 9.67 2.38 17.12
N SER A 177 9.70 1.20 17.72
CA SER A 177 10.47 1.02 18.95
C SER A 177 11.93 1.35 18.62
N SER A 178 12.66 1.91 19.58
CA SER A 178 14.08 2.24 19.38
C SER A 178 14.90 1.03 18.91
N GLU A 179 14.52 -0.18 19.34
CA GLU A 179 15.13 -1.44 18.90
C GLU A 179 14.88 -1.74 17.42
N GLN A 180 13.64 -1.60 16.93
CA GLN A 180 13.30 -1.84 15.53
C GLN A 180 13.95 -0.82 14.59
N GLN A 181 14.01 0.45 15.02
CA GLN A 181 14.71 1.48 14.27
C GLN A 181 16.21 1.17 14.17
N LEU A 182 16.84 0.82 15.29
CA LEU A 182 18.25 0.43 15.30
C LEU A 182 18.52 -0.81 14.41
N CYS A 183 17.61 -1.78 14.42
CA CYS A 183 17.68 -2.96 13.57
C CYS A 183 17.62 -2.59 12.08
N GLU A 184 16.66 -1.74 11.69
CA GLU A 184 16.49 -1.26 10.31
C GLU A 184 17.69 -0.42 9.84
N GLU A 185 18.21 0.46 10.71
CA GLU A 185 19.42 1.24 10.41
C GLU A 185 20.64 0.33 10.22
N THR A 186 20.84 -0.64 11.12
CA THR A 186 21.93 -1.62 11.02
C THR A 186 21.81 -2.47 9.76
N PHE A 187 20.60 -2.91 9.41
CA PHE A 187 20.32 -3.65 8.18
C PHE A 187 20.68 -2.82 6.93
N ARG A 188 20.20 -1.58 6.84
CA ARG A 188 20.45 -0.69 5.69
C ARG A 188 21.93 -0.37 5.53
N ASN A 189 22.66 -0.21 6.63
CA ASN A 189 24.08 0.11 6.61
C ASN A 189 24.97 -1.11 6.31
N SER A 190 24.49 -2.33 6.59
CA SER A 190 25.28 -3.56 6.42
C SER A 190 25.00 -4.32 5.12
N VAL A 191 23.83 -4.13 4.51
CA VAL A 191 23.44 -4.85 3.29
C VAL A 191 24.38 -4.53 2.13
N ARG A 192 24.97 -5.58 1.57
CA ARG A 192 25.92 -5.51 0.47
C ARG A 192 25.54 -6.54 -0.59
N ASN A 193 25.66 -6.17 -1.86
CA ASN A 193 25.57 -7.12 -2.96
C ASN A 193 26.99 -7.56 -3.34
N ILE A 194 27.30 -8.84 -3.12
CA ILE A 194 28.60 -9.44 -3.42
C ILE A 194 28.31 -10.71 -4.23
N ASP A 195 28.85 -10.80 -5.45
CA ASP A 195 28.69 -11.95 -6.34
C ASP A 195 27.21 -12.35 -6.58
N ASN A 196 26.33 -11.36 -6.83
CA ASN A 196 24.88 -11.54 -6.97
C ASN A 196 24.17 -12.14 -5.74
N ARG A 197 24.84 -12.15 -4.57
CA ARG A 197 24.24 -12.53 -3.29
C ARG A 197 24.17 -11.32 -2.38
N PHE A 198 23.04 -11.16 -1.69
CA PHE A 198 22.94 -10.18 -0.63
C PHE A 198 23.59 -10.73 0.64
N GLN A 199 24.57 -10.03 1.15
CA GLN A 199 25.19 -10.27 2.45
C GLN A 199 24.72 -9.18 3.41
N VAL A 200 24.37 -9.59 4.63
CA VAL A 200 23.89 -8.70 5.68
C VAL A 200 24.59 -9.10 6.96
N ASP A 201 25.06 -8.12 7.72
CA ASP A 201 25.69 -8.39 9.02
C ASP A 201 24.61 -8.85 10.02
N LEU A 202 24.99 -9.66 11.01
CA LEU A 202 24.07 -10.04 12.09
C LEU A 202 23.64 -8.79 12.87
N GLN A 203 22.34 -8.65 13.11
CA GLN A 203 21.76 -7.49 13.80
C GLN A 203 21.96 -7.63 15.31
N LEU A 204 23.15 -7.30 15.80
CA LEU A 204 23.50 -7.41 17.22
C LEU A 204 22.94 -6.21 18.03
N LYS A 205 22.52 -6.45 19.27
CA LYS A 205 22.07 -5.40 20.22
C LYS A 205 23.19 -4.48 20.71
N GLN A 206 24.43 -4.93 20.59
CA GLN A 206 25.63 -4.24 21.03
C GLN A 206 26.80 -4.63 20.12
N ASP A 207 27.88 -3.85 20.14
CA ASP A 207 29.05 -4.12 19.32
C ASP A 207 29.66 -5.50 19.62
N LEU A 208 30.21 -6.14 18.58
CA LEU A 208 30.77 -7.48 18.68
C LEU A 208 31.87 -7.60 19.75
N SER A 209 32.60 -6.52 20.04
CA SER A 209 33.60 -6.46 21.11
C SER A 209 33.00 -6.61 22.51
N ASP A 210 31.77 -6.13 22.69
CA ASP A 210 31.07 -6.14 23.97
C ASP A 210 30.23 -7.41 24.13
N VAL A 211 29.82 -8.03 23.02
CA VAL A 211 29.12 -9.32 23.01
C VAL A 211 30.02 -10.40 23.62
N CYS A 212 29.61 -10.87 24.80
CA CYS A 212 30.26 -12.00 25.45
C CYS A 212 29.26 -13.14 25.62
N LEU A 213 29.06 -13.91 24.56
CA LEU A 213 28.14 -15.04 24.54
C LEU A 213 28.59 -16.17 25.46
N GLY A 214 29.89 -16.30 25.78
CA GLY A 214 30.41 -17.44 26.54
C GLY A 214 30.43 -18.73 25.72
N ASN A 215 30.77 -19.84 26.36
CA ASN A 215 31.01 -21.10 25.66
C ASN A 215 29.73 -21.90 25.46
N SER A 216 29.30 -22.07 24.20
CA SER A 216 28.19 -22.97 23.84
C SER A 216 28.63 -24.32 23.29
N TYR A 217 29.93 -24.51 23.00
CA TYR A 217 30.47 -25.72 22.37
C TYR A 217 30.15 -26.99 23.17
N LYS A 218 30.35 -26.96 24.49
CA LYS A 218 30.08 -28.13 25.36
C LYS A 218 28.61 -28.55 25.28
N ALA A 219 27.69 -27.61 25.34
CA ALA A 219 26.26 -27.88 25.29
C ALA A 219 25.81 -28.41 23.91
N ALA A 220 26.31 -27.78 22.83
CA ALA A 220 26.06 -28.23 21.46
C ALA A 220 26.62 -29.64 21.20
N SER A 221 27.84 -29.91 21.67
CA SER A 221 28.50 -31.22 21.54
C SER A 221 27.72 -32.33 22.25
N ILE A 222 27.23 -32.08 23.47
CA ILE A 222 26.40 -33.07 24.20
C ILE A 222 25.15 -33.43 23.38
N ARG A 223 24.45 -32.43 22.82
CA ARG A 223 23.29 -32.67 21.96
C ARG A 223 23.66 -33.46 20.70
N PHE A 224 24.77 -33.14 20.07
CA PHE A 224 25.28 -33.90 18.92
C PHE A 224 25.59 -35.36 19.26
N PHE A 225 26.23 -35.64 20.40
CA PHE A 225 26.50 -37.03 20.81
C PHE A 225 25.23 -37.83 21.10
N ASN A 226 24.20 -37.19 21.65
CA ASN A 226 22.89 -37.82 21.83
C ASN A 226 22.21 -38.07 20.48
N LEU A 227 22.30 -37.13 19.54
CA LEU A 227 21.83 -37.32 18.17
C LEU A 227 22.58 -38.50 17.50
N LYS A 228 23.89 -38.61 17.68
CA LYS A 228 24.69 -39.74 17.18
C LYS A 228 24.25 -41.09 17.75
N LYS A 229 23.78 -41.15 19.00
CA LYS A 229 23.17 -42.38 19.55
C LYS A 229 21.86 -42.73 18.82
N SER A 230 21.06 -41.73 18.45
CA SER A 230 19.84 -41.96 17.67
C SER A 230 20.13 -42.48 16.26
N PHE A 231 21.19 -41.99 15.62
CA PHE A 231 21.67 -42.48 14.32
C PHE A 231 22.08 -43.96 14.34
N LYS A 232 22.63 -44.44 15.46
CA LYS A 232 22.92 -45.87 15.63
C LYS A 232 21.66 -46.72 15.72
N ARG A 233 20.59 -46.17 16.28
CA ARG A 233 19.29 -46.86 16.42
C ARG A 233 18.50 -46.82 15.12
N ASP A 234 18.61 -45.74 14.35
CA ASP A 234 17.94 -45.54 13.08
C ASP A 234 18.94 -45.13 11.99
N PRO A 235 19.50 -46.10 11.24
CA PRO A 235 20.41 -45.82 10.14
C PRO A 235 19.79 -45.03 8.99
N LYS A 236 18.46 -45.11 8.80
CA LYS A 236 17.75 -44.36 7.76
C LYS A 236 17.73 -42.88 8.09
N LEU A 237 17.45 -42.54 9.35
CA LEU A 237 17.54 -41.15 9.85
C LEU A 237 18.94 -40.58 9.64
N PHE A 238 19.99 -41.38 9.89
CA PHE A 238 21.37 -40.93 9.67
C PHE A 238 21.64 -40.61 8.20
N LEU A 239 21.22 -41.47 7.27
CA LEU A 239 21.44 -41.26 5.85
C LEU A 239 20.77 -39.97 5.37
N GLN A 240 19.50 -39.78 5.71
CA GLN A 240 18.75 -38.57 5.36
C GLN A 240 19.38 -37.31 5.99
N TYR A 241 19.81 -37.41 7.25
CA TYR A 241 20.49 -36.31 7.95
C TYR A 241 21.80 -35.94 7.27
N LYS A 242 22.58 -36.94 6.89
CA LYS A 242 23.85 -36.75 6.18
C LYS A 242 23.62 -36.09 4.83
N GLU A 243 22.68 -36.59 4.04
CA GLU A 243 22.30 -36.00 2.75
C GLU A 243 21.95 -34.52 2.89
N PHE A 244 21.13 -34.15 3.90
CA PHE A 244 20.81 -32.75 4.17
C PHE A 244 22.06 -31.90 4.46
N ILE A 245 22.95 -32.37 5.34
CA ILE A 245 24.16 -31.61 5.70
C ILE A 245 25.15 -31.51 4.54
N ASP A 246 25.30 -32.58 3.76
CA ASP A 246 26.16 -32.61 2.58
C ASP A 246 25.64 -31.62 1.52
N GLU A 247 24.33 -31.57 1.29
CA GLU A 247 23.68 -30.58 0.42
C GLU A 247 23.91 -29.15 0.93
N TYR A 248 23.68 -28.90 2.22
CA TYR A 248 23.86 -27.60 2.87
C TYR A 248 25.30 -27.05 2.76
N VAL A 249 26.31 -27.93 2.74
CA VAL A 249 27.70 -27.55 2.50
C VAL A 249 27.98 -27.37 0.99
N THR A 250 27.44 -28.24 0.15
CA THR A 250 27.68 -28.23 -1.31
C THR A 250 27.01 -27.04 -2.01
N SER A 251 25.85 -26.58 -1.52
CA SER A 251 25.16 -25.37 -1.99
C SER A 251 25.92 -24.07 -1.66
N GLY A 252 26.90 -24.16 -0.76
CA GLY A 252 27.66 -23.03 -0.24
C GLY A 252 26.95 -22.27 0.87
N ASP A 253 25.89 -22.83 1.48
CA ASP A 253 25.21 -22.24 2.65
C ASP A 253 26.03 -22.44 3.94
N ALA A 254 26.91 -23.44 3.95
CA ALA A 254 27.86 -23.70 5.03
C ALA A 254 29.26 -24.01 4.50
N LYS A 255 30.26 -23.75 5.34
CA LYS A 255 31.67 -24.09 5.08
C LYS A 255 32.23 -24.91 6.23
N MET A 256 33.02 -25.94 5.90
CA MET A 256 33.79 -26.68 6.88
C MET A 256 34.90 -25.80 7.47
N ILE A 257 34.99 -25.77 8.80
CA ILE A 257 35.98 -25.00 9.56
C ILE A 257 36.82 -25.92 10.46
N ASP A 258 38.09 -25.57 10.69
CA ASP A 258 38.90 -26.23 11.71
C ASP A 258 38.58 -25.63 13.09
N LEU A 259 38.20 -26.47 14.05
CA LEU A 259 37.88 -26.06 15.41
C LEU A 259 39.07 -25.40 16.12
N LYS A 260 40.31 -25.74 15.74
CA LYS A 260 41.53 -25.15 16.33
C LYS A 260 41.63 -23.65 16.08
N GLU A 261 41.13 -23.17 14.95
CA GLU A 261 41.11 -21.73 14.61
C GLU A 261 40.21 -20.92 15.55
N TYR A 262 39.31 -21.59 16.28
CA TYR A 262 38.31 -20.96 17.13
C TYR A 262 38.53 -21.19 18.62
N GLU A 263 39.53 -21.96 19.06
CA GLU A 263 39.81 -22.21 20.49
C GLU A 263 39.91 -20.92 21.30
N GLY A 264 40.60 -19.90 20.78
CA GLY A 264 40.72 -18.58 21.42
C GLY A 264 39.45 -17.71 21.38
N LYS A 265 38.47 -18.07 20.55
CA LYS A 265 37.20 -17.34 20.36
C LYS A 265 35.99 -18.03 21.00
N MET A 266 36.13 -19.28 21.45
CA MET A 266 35.02 -20.09 22.00
C MET A 266 34.34 -19.46 23.22
N ASN A 267 35.02 -18.58 23.95
CA ASN A 267 34.48 -17.92 25.13
C ASN A 267 34.03 -16.47 24.89
N THR A 268 34.22 -15.95 23.67
CA THR A 268 33.96 -14.56 23.31
C THR A 268 32.95 -14.49 22.17
N THR A 269 33.42 -14.62 20.93
CA THR A 269 32.66 -14.31 19.71
C THR A 269 32.22 -15.53 18.91
N ALA A 270 32.72 -16.73 19.24
CA ALA A 270 32.29 -17.95 18.57
C ALA A 270 31.11 -18.60 19.31
N TYR A 271 30.05 -18.92 18.58
CA TYR A 271 28.86 -19.56 19.12
C TYR A 271 28.47 -20.78 18.28
N PHE A 272 28.38 -21.93 18.93
CA PHE A 272 28.04 -23.21 18.33
C PHE A 272 26.55 -23.51 18.49
N LEU A 273 25.87 -23.68 17.36
CA LEU A 273 24.45 -24.02 17.32
C LEU A 273 24.28 -25.53 17.48
N ALA A 274 23.45 -25.93 18.44
CA ALA A 274 22.94 -27.30 18.44
C ALA A 274 21.95 -27.47 17.30
N HIS A 275 21.87 -28.68 16.75
CA HIS A 275 20.96 -28.97 15.66
C HIS A 275 20.26 -30.32 15.86
N HIS A 276 19.06 -30.46 15.29
CA HIS A 276 18.29 -31.70 15.34
C HIS A 276 17.40 -31.87 14.11
N PRO A 277 17.16 -33.10 13.65
CA PRO A 277 16.24 -33.37 12.56
C PRO A 277 14.78 -33.30 13.03
N VAL A 278 13.91 -32.77 12.18
CA VAL A 278 12.45 -32.78 12.33
C VAL A 278 11.84 -33.47 11.11
N MET A 279 10.98 -34.46 11.34
CA MET A 279 10.30 -35.20 10.27
C MET A 279 9.18 -34.36 9.64
N ARG A 280 9.15 -34.37 8.32
CA ARG A 280 8.08 -33.82 7.47
C ARG A 280 7.45 -34.98 6.70
N ASN A 281 6.49 -35.65 7.33
CA ASN A 281 5.82 -36.82 6.76
C ASN A 281 5.00 -36.49 5.49
N ASP A 282 4.74 -35.20 5.28
CA ASP A 282 3.99 -34.58 4.21
C ASP A 282 4.80 -34.36 2.92
N LYS A 283 6.15 -34.34 2.99
CA LYS A 283 6.99 -34.15 1.80
C LYS A 283 7.50 -35.47 1.21
N ARG A 284 7.37 -35.59 -0.12
CA ARG A 284 7.76 -36.78 -0.89
C ARG A 284 9.27 -36.92 -1.11
N THR A 285 10.00 -35.81 -1.20
CA THR A 285 11.42 -35.77 -1.60
C THR A 285 12.38 -35.60 -0.42
N THR A 286 12.14 -34.65 0.48
CA THR A 286 12.94 -34.44 1.70
C THR A 286 12.08 -34.60 2.96
N GLN A 287 12.06 -35.82 3.48
CA GLN A 287 11.28 -36.19 4.67
C GLN A 287 11.83 -35.60 5.98
N ILE A 288 12.99 -34.96 5.95
CA ILE A 288 13.57 -34.30 7.13
C ILE A 288 13.94 -32.85 6.83
N ARG A 289 13.89 -32.01 7.86
CA ARG A 289 14.62 -30.74 7.92
C ARG A 289 15.56 -30.76 9.11
N VAL A 290 16.75 -30.19 9.00
CA VAL A 290 17.60 -29.95 10.17
C VAL A 290 17.30 -28.54 10.70
N VAL A 291 17.02 -28.46 12.00
CA VAL A 291 16.75 -27.20 12.70
C VAL A 291 17.94 -26.87 13.58
N PHE A 292 18.46 -25.65 13.46
CA PHE A 292 19.50 -25.09 14.31
C PHE A 292 18.86 -24.31 15.46
N ASP A 293 19.26 -24.61 16.70
CA ASP A 293 18.71 -24.01 17.91
C ASP A 293 19.56 -22.82 18.37
N CYS A 294 19.11 -21.61 18.00
CA CYS A 294 19.69 -20.35 18.44
C CYS A 294 19.29 -19.93 19.87
N GLY A 295 18.38 -20.66 20.51
CA GLY A 295 17.92 -20.43 21.89
C GLY A 295 18.73 -21.19 22.94
N LEU A 296 19.71 -22.00 22.54
CA LEU A 296 20.54 -22.77 23.47
C LEU A 296 21.39 -21.85 24.34
N LYS A 297 21.14 -21.79 25.64
CA LYS A 297 21.95 -20.96 26.54
C LYS A 297 23.38 -21.49 26.66
N SER A 298 24.34 -20.57 26.61
CA SER A 298 25.77 -20.83 26.78
C SER A 298 26.17 -21.01 28.26
N SER A 299 27.47 -21.14 28.53
CA SER A 299 28.03 -21.11 29.89
C SER A 299 27.73 -19.82 30.68
N LYS A 300 27.35 -18.72 30.01
CA LYS A 300 26.95 -17.45 30.64
C LYS A 300 25.43 -17.29 30.76
N ASN A 301 24.66 -18.35 30.46
CA ASN A 301 23.21 -18.32 30.46
C ASN A 301 22.59 -17.32 29.45
N ILE A 302 23.32 -17.02 28.37
CA ILE A 302 22.92 -16.14 27.26
C ILE A 302 22.84 -17.00 25.98
N SER A 303 21.82 -16.79 25.17
CA SER A 303 21.63 -17.43 23.86
C SER A 303 21.90 -16.46 22.70
N LEU A 304 22.04 -16.98 21.47
CA LEU A 304 22.20 -16.12 20.30
C LEU A 304 20.96 -15.24 20.07
N ASN A 305 19.76 -15.75 20.35
CA ASN A 305 18.53 -14.96 20.27
C ASN A 305 18.51 -13.78 21.25
N ASP A 306 19.18 -13.89 22.41
CA ASP A 306 19.18 -12.82 23.41
C ASP A 306 19.98 -11.59 22.94
N VAL A 307 21.00 -11.81 22.10
CA VAL A 307 21.92 -10.76 21.62
C VAL A 307 21.53 -10.18 20.26
N LEU A 308 20.56 -10.78 19.56
CA LEU A 308 20.07 -10.29 18.27
C LEU A 308 18.87 -9.34 18.45
N LEU A 309 18.84 -8.27 17.67
CA LEU A 309 17.75 -7.30 17.59
C LEU A 309 16.52 -7.92 16.93
N ASN A 310 15.34 -7.60 17.45
CA ASN A 310 14.09 -7.90 16.76
C ASN A 310 13.82 -6.85 15.67
N GLY A 311 13.81 -7.29 14.42
CA GLY A 311 13.41 -6.44 13.30
C GLY A 311 11.91 -6.09 13.31
N PRO A 312 11.50 -5.03 12.60
CA PRO A 312 10.09 -4.71 12.41
C PRO A 312 9.38 -5.82 11.61
N VAL A 313 8.06 -5.92 11.78
CA VAL A 313 7.23 -6.82 10.97
C VAL A 313 7.14 -6.23 9.55
N VAL A 314 7.79 -6.87 8.58
CA VAL A 314 7.81 -6.44 7.18
C VAL A 314 6.59 -6.96 6.39
N GLN A 315 5.90 -7.95 6.94
CA GLN A 315 4.74 -8.58 6.30
C GLN A 315 3.48 -7.76 6.56
N ASN A 316 2.69 -7.53 5.51
CA ASN A 316 1.37 -6.92 5.64
C ASN A 316 0.44 -7.81 6.47
N GLU A 317 -0.55 -7.21 7.11
CA GLU A 317 -1.58 -7.94 7.83
C GLU A 317 -2.34 -8.88 6.89
N LEU A 318 -2.67 -10.07 7.39
CA LEU A 318 -3.37 -11.08 6.59
C LEU A 318 -4.70 -10.55 6.04
N PHE A 319 -5.39 -9.71 6.80
CA PHE A 319 -6.64 -9.08 6.38
C PHE A 319 -6.47 -8.22 5.13
N ASP A 320 -5.42 -7.39 5.08
CA ASP A 320 -5.11 -6.53 3.94
C ASP A 320 -4.75 -7.36 2.70
N ILE A 321 -3.97 -8.43 2.90
CA ILE A 321 -3.63 -9.38 1.85
C ILE A 321 -4.91 -9.99 1.25
N LEU A 322 -5.87 -10.40 2.09
CA LEU A 322 -7.13 -11.00 1.63
C LEU A 322 -8.04 -10.01 0.88
N ILE A 323 -8.08 -8.74 1.30
CA ILE A 323 -8.83 -7.70 0.57
C ILE A 323 -8.22 -7.48 -0.81
N LEU A 324 -6.90 -7.31 -0.90
CA LEU A 324 -6.19 -7.16 -2.16
C LEU A 324 -6.43 -8.37 -3.06
N PHE A 325 -6.36 -9.58 -2.50
CA PHE A 325 -6.64 -10.82 -3.20
C PHE A 325 -8.05 -10.82 -3.84
N ARG A 326 -9.06 -10.30 -3.14
CA ARG A 326 -10.44 -10.22 -3.67
C ARG A 326 -10.70 -9.07 -4.64
N SER A 327 -9.81 -8.07 -4.71
CA SER A 327 -10.00 -6.88 -5.54
C SER A 327 -9.67 -7.12 -7.01
N TYR A 328 -8.90 -8.16 -7.32
CA TYR A 328 -8.50 -8.49 -8.68
C TYR A 328 -9.25 -9.73 -9.21
N LYS A 329 -9.63 -9.68 -10.49
CA LYS A 329 -10.36 -10.76 -11.17
C LYS A 329 -9.54 -12.04 -11.37
N TYR A 330 -8.21 -11.90 -11.50
CA TYR A 330 -7.28 -13.00 -11.74
C TYR A 330 -6.11 -12.88 -10.78
N ILE A 331 -5.62 -14.01 -10.29
CA ILE A 331 -4.56 -14.06 -9.28
C ILE A 331 -3.56 -15.15 -9.65
N LEU A 332 -2.28 -14.83 -9.53
CA LEU A 332 -1.18 -15.75 -9.76
C LEU A 332 -0.61 -16.17 -8.41
N ILE A 333 -0.55 -17.48 -8.21
CA ILE A 333 0.08 -18.09 -7.04
C ILE A 333 1.26 -18.88 -7.58
N THR A 334 2.44 -18.60 -7.05
CA THR A 334 3.66 -19.36 -7.36
C THR A 334 4.35 -19.71 -6.05
N ASP A 335 4.89 -20.92 -5.99
CA ASP A 335 5.88 -21.26 -4.97
C ASP A 335 7.24 -20.75 -5.46
N ILE A 336 7.95 -20.04 -4.59
CA ILE A 336 9.30 -19.54 -4.89
C ILE A 336 10.25 -20.43 -4.10
N CYS A 337 10.72 -21.49 -4.74
CA CYS A 337 11.83 -22.29 -4.25
C CYS A 337 13.13 -21.72 -4.83
N GLN A 338 14.11 -21.49 -3.96
CA GLN A 338 15.44 -21.00 -4.32
C GLN A 338 16.25 -22.06 -5.07
#